data_AF-A0A9W4GW84-F1
#
_entry.id   AF-A0A9W4GW84-F1
#
_cell.length_a   1.000
_cell.length_b   1.000
_cell.length_c   1.000
_cell.angle_alpha   90.00
_cell.angle_beta   90.00
_cell.angle_gamma   90.00
#
_symmetry.space_group_name_H-M   'P 1'
#
loop_
_entity.id
_entity.type
_entity.pdbx_description
1 polymer ?
#
loop_
_entity_poly.entity_id
_entity_poly.type
_entity_poly.pdbx_seq_one_letter_code
_entity_poly.pdbx_strand_id
1 'polypeptide(L)'
;MSDAERAALGAAQERLLAALVGGADPPPGFDPERIRVQARALRAKHAHAHAQAHPPPRTRLFALRALFALRALRGRRAGARPAGGTDGLPGDDAE
;
A
#
# COMPACT_ATOMS: atom_id res chain seq x y z
N MET A 1 22.42 39.29 10.05
CA MET A 1 20.97 39.03 9.92
C MET A 1 20.31 39.36 11.25
N SER A 2 19.44 40.36 11.26
CA SER A 2 18.67 40.81 12.42
C SER A 2 17.47 39.90 12.69
N ASP A 3 16.86 40.05 13.86
CA ASP A 3 15.64 39.30 14.20
C ASP A 3 14.44 39.71 13.34
N ALA A 4 14.37 40.97 12.92
CA ALA A 4 13.36 41.44 11.98
C ALA A 4 13.51 40.75 10.61
N GLU A 5 14.73 40.61 10.11
CA GLU A 5 15.02 39.88 8.87
C GLU A 5 14.67 38.40 8.99
N ARG A 6 14.92 37.78 10.15
CA ARG A 6 14.54 36.39 10.45
C ARG A 6 13.03 36.21 10.43
N ALA A 7 12.28 37.11 11.08
CA ALA A 7 10.83 37.07 11.10
C ALA A 7 10.23 37.23 9.70
N ALA A 8 10.76 38.17 8.90
CA ALA A 8 10.31 38.39 7.53
C ALA A 8 10.54 37.15 6.63
N LEU A 9 11.69 36.50 6.77
CA LEU A 9 11.98 35.26 6.05
C LEU A 9 11.03 34.13 6.46
N GLY A 10 10.76 33.97 7.76
CA GLY A 10 9.81 32.98 8.26
C GLY A 10 8.41 33.17 7.66
N ALA A 11 7.91 34.41 7.63
CA ALA A 11 6.62 34.73 7.02
C ALA A 11 6.59 34.49 5.49
N ALA A 12 7.72 34.68 4.80
CA ALA A 12 7.82 34.35 3.38
C ALA A 12 7.81 32.83 3.14
N GLN A 13 8.52 32.07 3.97
CA GLN A 13 8.54 30.60 3.93
C GLN A 13 7.16 30.01 4.23
N GLU A 14 6.46 30.55 5.22
CA GLU A 14 5.10 30.12 5.57
C GLU A 14 4.14 30.30 4.39
N ARG A 15 4.17 31.47 3.74
CA ARG A 15 3.35 31.73 2.53
C ARG A 15 3.67 30.77 1.39
N LEU A 16 4.95 30.46 1.19
CA LEU A 16 5.37 29.49 0.18
C LEU A 16 4.84 28.09 0.49
N LEU A 17 4.93 27.65 1.75
CA LEU A 17 4.42 26.35 2.18
C LEU A 17 2.90 26.28 2.06
N ALA A 18 2.18 27.35 2.43
CA ALA A 18 0.74 27.45 2.26
C ALA A 18 0.33 27.31 0.78
N ALA A 19 1.08 27.89 -0.15
CA ALA A 19 0.82 27.75 -1.58
C ALA A 19 1.08 26.33 -2.10
N LEU A 20 2.19 25.71 -1.68
CA LEU A 20 2.59 24.37 -2.14
C LEU A 20 1.72 23.25 -1.57
N VAL A 21 1.31 23.37 -0.31
CA VAL A 21 0.63 22.30 0.44
C VAL A 21 -0.84 22.61 0.65
N GLY A 22 -1.17 23.85 1.03
CA GLY A 22 -2.53 24.29 1.36
C GLY A 22 -3.34 24.79 0.17
N GLY A 23 -2.72 25.00 -0.99
CA GLY A 23 -3.39 25.51 -2.19
C GLY A 23 -3.68 27.01 -2.15
N ALA A 24 -2.96 27.77 -1.30
CA ALA A 24 -3.01 29.23 -1.31
C ALA A 24 -2.41 29.81 -2.61
N ASP A 25 -2.64 31.10 -2.84
CA ASP A 25 -2.09 31.80 -4.00
C ASP A 25 -0.54 31.86 -3.97
N PRO A 26 0.13 31.82 -5.13
CA PRO A 26 1.58 31.95 -5.21
C PRO A 26 2.08 33.28 -4.60
N PRO A 27 3.07 33.23 -3.69
CA PRO A 27 3.63 34.44 -3.10
C PRO A 27 4.40 35.28 -4.16
N PRO A 28 4.50 36.60 -3.96
CA PRO A 28 5.22 37.49 -4.87
C PRO A 28 6.70 37.08 -5.00
N GLY A 29 7.25 37.24 -6.20
CA GLY A 29 8.63 36.83 -6.51
C GLY A 29 8.78 35.35 -6.90
N PHE A 30 7.72 34.56 -6.82
CA PHE A 30 7.69 33.18 -7.33
C PHE A 30 6.90 33.11 -8.63
N ASP A 31 7.37 32.28 -9.55
CA ASP A 31 6.65 31.95 -10.78
C ASP A 31 5.37 31.13 -10.43
N PRO A 32 4.17 31.67 -10.71
CA PRO A 32 2.91 31.01 -10.41
C PRO A 32 2.78 29.62 -11.03
N GLU A 33 3.31 29.43 -12.23
CA GLU A 33 3.18 28.17 -12.95
C GLU A 33 4.10 27.11 -12.34
N ARG A 34 5.32 27.49 -11.95
CA ARG A 34 6.21 26.59 -11.21
C ARG A 34 5.61 26.15 -9.88
N ILE A 35 4.98 27.06 -9.14
CA ILE A 35 4.30 26.70 -7.88
C ILE A 35 3.17 25.71 -8.12
N ARG A 36 2.34 25.91 -9.15
CA ARG A 36 1.26 24.97 -9.51
C ARG A 36 1.78 23.58 -9.87
N VAL A 37 2.82 23.51 -10.70
CA VAL A 37 3.47 22.25 -11.10
C VAL A 37 4.02 21.52 -9.87
N GLN A 38 4.74 22.24 -9.01
CA GLN A 38 5.32 21.67 -7.79
C GLN A 38 4.24 21.19 -6.81
N ALA A 39 3.19 21.97 -6.59
CA ALA A 39 2.06 21.59 -5.74
C ALA A 39 1.37 20.31 -6.27
N ARG A 40 1.17 20.21 -7.58
CA ARG A 40 0.62 18.99 -8.22
C ARG A 40 1.52 17.78 -7.99
N ALA A 41 2.83 17.93 -8.21
CA ALA A 41 3.80 16.85 -7.99
C ALA A 41 3.81 16.41 -6.52
N LEU A 42 3.75 17.36 -5.58
CA LEU A 42 3.75 17.09 -4.14
C LEU A 42 2.49 16.33 -3.72
N ARG A 43 1.31 16.73 -4.22
CA ARG A 43 0.05 16.00 -4.00
C ARG A 43 0.11 14.57 -4.53
N ALA A 44 0.66 14.37 -5.73
CA ALA A 44 0.82 13.04 -6.30
C ALA A 44 1.76 12.17 -5.45
N LYS A 45 2.89 12.73 -5.00
CA LYS A 45 3.84 12.04 -4.11
C LYS A 45 3.18 11.67 -2.77
N HIS A 46 2.42 12.59 -2.18
CA HIS A 46 1.70 12.34 -0.95
C HIS A 46 0.66 11.23 -1.11
N ALA A 47 -0.14 11.26 -2.19
CA ALA A 47 -1.12 10.21 -2.48
C ALA A 47 -0.45 8.84 -2.67
N HIS A 48 0.68 8.78 -3.36
CA HIS A 48 1.45 7.55 -3.53
C HIS A 48 1.99 7.02 -2.19
N ALA A 49 2.63 7.88 -1.39
CA ALA A 49 3.13 7.51 -0.06
C ALA A 49 2.00 7.04 0.86
N HIS A 50 0.84 7.72 0.81
CA HIS A 50 -0.35 7.33 1.55
C HIS A 50 -0.86 5.95 1.12
N ALA A 51 -0.92 5.65 -0.17
CA ALA A 51 -1.35 4.34 -0.67
C ALA A 51 -0.41 3.21 -0.25
N GLN A 52 0.90 3.48 -0.15
CA GLN A 52 1.90 2.52 0.34
C GLN A 52 1.75 2.26 1.84
N ALA A 53 1.56 3.31 2.64
CA ALA A 53 1.38 3.20 4.09
C ALA A 53 0.00 2.64 4.48
N HIS A 54 -1.03 2.96 3.69
CA HIS A 54 -2.42 2.58 3.89
C HIS A 54 -2.93 1.91 2.63
N PRO A 55 -2.60 0.61 2.42
CA PRO A 55 -3.07 -0.13 1.25
C PRO A 55 -4.59 -0.05 1.15
N PRO A 56 -5.14 0.22 -0.04
CA PRO A 56 -6.57 0.34 -0.20
C PRO A 56 -7.25 -0.97 0.22
N PRO A 57 -8.51 -0.91 0.70
CA PRO A 57 -9.21 -2.08 1.24
C PRO A 57 -9.29 -3.25 0.25
N ARG A 58 -9.34 -2.94 -1.06
CA ARG A 58 -9.28 -3.95 -2.13
C ARG A 58 -7.99 -4.76 -2.11
N THR A 59 -6.83 -4.12 -1.94
CA THR A 59 -5.52 -4.80 -1.87
C THR A 59 -5.44 -5.69 -0.63
N ARG A 60 -5.99 -5.23 0.51
CA ARG A 60 -6.07 -6.06 1.73
C ARG A 60 -6.96 -7.29 1.53
N LEU A 61 -8.09 -7.13 0.84
CA LEU A 61 -9.00 -8.25 0.54
C LEU A 61 -8.34 -9.30 -0.36
N PHE A 62 -7.60 -8.89 -1.40
CA PHE A 62 -6.86 -9.83 -2.25
C PHE A 62 -5.80 -10.60 -1.46
N ALA A 63 -5.05 -9.92 -0.58
CA ALA A 63 -4.07 -10.58 0.29
C ALA A 63 -4.71 -11.61 1.22
N LEU A 64 -5.86 -11.27 1.84
CA LEU A 64 -6.61 -12.21 2.68
C LEU A 64 -7.09 -13.44 1.88
N ARG A 65 -7.64 -13.23 0.68
CA ARG A 65 -8.08 -14.33 -0.20
C ARG A 65 -6.92 -15.25 -0.57
N ALA A 66 -5.74 -14.70 -0.88
CA ALA A 66 -4.55 -15.49 -1.18
C ALA A 66 -4.12 -16.34 0.03
N LEU A 67 -4.19 -15.78 1.24
CA LEU A 67 -3.88 -16.51 2.47
C LEU A 67 -4.84 -17.69 2.70
N PHE A 68 -6.15 -17.46 2.50
CA PHE A 68 -7.16 -18.52 2.59
C PHE A 68 -6.95 -19.62 1.55
N ALA A 69 -6.63 -19.24 0.30
CA ALA A 69 -6.32 -20.20 -0.74
C ALA A 69 -5.10 -21.06 -0.36
N LEU A 70 -4.01 -20.45 0.10
CA LEU A 70 -2.80 -21.15 0.52
C LEU A 70 -3.07 -22.12 1.68
N ARG A 71 -3.90 -21.71 2.66
CA ARG A 71 -4.36 -22.57 3.75
C ARG A 71 -5.15 -23.78 3.23
N ALA A 72 -6.10 -23.56 2.32
CA ALA A 72 -6.91 -24.64 1.75
C ALA A 72 -6.06 -25.65 0.96
N LEU A 73 -5.04 -25.19 0.22
CA LEU A 73 -4.07 -26.07 -0.44
C LEU A 73 -3.24 -26.89 0.56
N ARG A 74 -2.85 -26.31 1.70
CA ARG A 74 -2.16 -27.05 2.79
C ARG A 74 -3.06 -28.10 3.45
N GLY A 75 -4.33 -27.78 3.70
CA GLY A 75 -5.31 -28.72 4.26
C GLY A 75 -5.55 -29.94 3.37
N ARG A 76 -5.61 -29.74 2.04
CA ARG A 76 -5.76 -30.84 1.08
C ARG A 76 -4.58 -31.82 1.05
N ARG A 77 -3.36 -31.36 1.33
CA ARG A 77 -2.19 -32.25 1.43
C ARG A 77 -2.15 -33.06 2.73
N ALA A 78 -2.75 -32.56 3.80
CA ALA A 78 -2.85 -33.28 5.08
C ALA A 78 -3.97 -34.35 5.09
N GLY A 79 -4.96 -34.25 4.19
CA GLY A 79 -6.06 -35.22 4.05
C GLY A 79 -5.78 -36.42 3.14
N ALA A 80 -4.65 -36.43 2.44
CA ALA A 80 -4.26 -37.57 1.59
C ALA A 80 -3.60 -38.66 2.45
N ARG A 81 -4.40 -39.42 3.19
CA ARG A 81 -3.96 -40.65 3.86
C ARG A 81 -3.90 -41.75 2.79
N PRO A 82 -2.75 -42.43 2.58
CA PRO A 82 -2.67 -43.48 1.57
C PRO A 82 -3.53 -44.66 2.01
N ALA A 83 -4.51 -45.02 1.18
CA ALA A 83 -5.22 -46.28 1.30
C ALA A 83 -4.29 -47.42 0.89
N GLY A 84 -3.39 -47.81 1.80
CA GLY A 84 -2.76 -49.13 1.78
C GLY A 84 -3.71 -50.10 2.48
N GLY A 85 -4.47 -50.86 1.71
CA GLY A 85 -5.34 -51.94 2.19
C GLY A 85 -5.09 -53.16 1.33
N THR A 86 -4.25 -54.05 1.83
CA THR A 86 -4.04 -55.39 1.31
C THR A 86 -5.22 -56.27 1.74
N ASP A 87 -6.20 -56.44 0.87
CA ASP A 87 -7.14 -57.57 0.94
C ASP A 87 -6.63 -58.58 -0.11
N GLY A 88 -6.06 -59.74 0.25
CA GLY A 88 -6.71 -60.76 1.07
C GLY A 88 -7.48 -61.69 0.13
N LEU A 89 -6.78 -62.48 -0.70
CA LEU A 89 -7.41 -63.53 -1.50
C LEU A 89 -7.81 -64.69 -0.56
N PRO A 90 -9.10 -65.06 -0.45
CA PRO A 90 -9.46 -66.32 0.18
C PRO A 90 -9.15 -67.45 -0.79
N GLY A 91 -8.45 -68.48 -0.29
CA GLY A 91 -8.43 -69.78 -0.93
C GLY A 91 -9.85 -70.31 -1.00
N ASP A 92 -10.27 -70.70 -2.20
CA ASP A 92 -11.48 -71.47 -2.40
C ASP A 92 -11.04 -72.91 -2.68
N ASP A 93 -11.22 -73.74 -1.64
CA ASP A 93 -11.19 -75.18 -1.74
C ASP A 93 -12.45 -75.61 -2.50
N ALA A 94 -12.29 -76.17 -3.70
CA ALA A 94 -13.36 -76.87 -4.39
C ALA A 94 -12.84 -78.16 -5.02
N GLU A 95 -13.23 -79.26 -4.36
CA GLU A 95 -13.27 -80.68 -4.75
C GLU A 95 -11.99 -81.42 -5.19
#